data_AF-A0A090QWE5-F1
#
_entry.id   AF-A0A090QWE5-F1
#
_cell.length_a   1.000
_cell.length_b   1.000
_cell.length_c   1.000
_cell.angle_alpha   90.00
_cell.angle_beta   90.00
_cell.angle_gamma   90.00
#
_symmetry.space_group_name_H-M   'P 1'
#
loop_
_entity.id
_entity.type
_entity.pdbx_description
1 polymer ?
#
loop_
_entity_poly.entity_id
_entity_poly.type
_entity_poly.pdbx_seq_one_letter_code
_entity_poly.pdbx_strand_id
1 'polypeptide(L)'
;MYDIVKAVREATDPRLPVTAKVRLGWDDPEHCFEIADAVAQAGADEIVVHARTKTDGYKADAIKWDYIRQLKAKISQPIIANGEIWTYEDGQRCMEVTGSDALMVCRGAINLPNLGNVVKHNHAHMDWEHVLELLLKYSTYEIKGDKGCTTRTASSSGSRTCAMNTHRLKRCFPISAPTTKPPLSWRFCSKHSKI
;
A
#
# COMPACT_ATOMS: atom_id res chain seq x y z
N MET A 1 -10.80 -11.50 -15.63
CA MET A 1 -10.08 -10.29 -15.16
C MET A 1 -10.65 -9.05 -15.82
N TYR A 2 -10.62 -8.97 -17.16
CA TYR A 2 -11.17 -7.85 -17.95
C TYR A 2 -12.56 -7.40 -17.50
N ASP A 3 -13.54 -8.30 -17.46
CA ASP A 3 -14.94 -7.94 -17.15
C ASP A 3 -15.10 -7.25 -15.79
N ILE A 4 -14.35 -7.71 -14.79
CA ILE A 4 -14.41 -7.15 -13.43
C ILE A 4 -13.84 -5.73 -13.44
N VAL A 5 -12.66 -5.54 -14.04
CA VAL A 5 -12.01 -4.21 -14.09
C VAL A 5 -12.85 -3.23 -14.90
N LYS A 6 -13.40 -3.68 -16.04
CA LYS A 6 -14.25 -2.86 -16.91
C LYS A 6 -15.52 -2.44 -16.20
N ALA A 7 -16.22 -3.36 -15.56
CA ALA A 7 -17.43 -3.05 -14.81
C ALA A 7 -17.16 -2.03 -13.67
N VAL A 8 -16.03 -2.18 -12.96
CA VAL A 8 -15.62 -1.21 -11.93
C VAL A 8 -15.29 0.14 -12.56
N ARG A 9 -14.59 0.16 -13.69
CA ARG A 9 -14.24 1.41 -14.38
C ARG A 9 -15.46 2.16 -14.88
N GLU A 10 -16.45 1.45 -15.43
CA GLU A 10 -17.73 2.01 -15.90
C GLU A 10 -18.62 2.50 -14.74
N ALA A 11 -18.56 1.84 -13.59
CA ALA A 11 -19.32 2.22 -12.41
C ALA A 11 -18.67 3.38 -11.60
N THR A 12 -17.42 3.72 -11.87
CA THR A 12 -16.66 4.72 -11.11
C THR A 12 -16.54 6.02 -11.90
N ASP A 13 -16.78 7.16 -11.23
CA ASP A 13 -16.59 8.50 -11.81
C ASP A 13 -15.26 8.58 -12.61
N PRO A 14 -15.28 8.99 -13.90
CA PRO A 14 -14.10 9.02 -14.75
C PRO A 14 -12.93 9.86 -14.20
N ARG A 15 -13.19 10.79 -13.28
CA ARG A 15 -12.16 11.63 -12.65
C ARG A 15 -11.42 10.91 -11.52
N LEU A 16 -11.95 9.79 -11.04
CA LEU A 16 -11.34 8.99 -9.98
C LEU A 16 -10.54 7.83 -10.59
N PRO A 17 -9.28 7.60 -10.17
CA PRO A 17 -8.47 6.52 -10.71
C PRO A 17 -9.00 5.15 -10.29
N VAL A 18 -8.97 4.19 -11.21
CA VAL A 18 -9.23 2.77 -10.97
C VAL A 18 -7.93 2.01 -11.18
N THR A 19 -7.53 1.29 -10.14
CA THR A 19 -6.21 0.68 -10.03
C THR A 19 -6.37 -0.81 -9.80
N ALA A 20 -5.54 -1.65 -10.41
CA ALA A 20 -5.58 -3.10 -10.18
C ALA A 20 -4.32 -3.58 -9.47
N LYS A 21 -4.45 -4.43 -8.45
CA LYS A 21 -3.32 -5.13 -7.82
C LYS A 21 -3.38 -6.61 -8.12
N VAL A 22 -2.33 -7.13 -8.73
CA VAL A 22 -2.25 -8.52 -9.19
C VAL A 22 -0.98 -9.22 -8.71
N ARG A 23 -0.98 -10.55 -8.85
CA ARG A 23 0.20 -11.41 -8.80
C ARG A 23 0.57 -11.80 -10.24
N LEU A 24 1.71 -12.46 -10.42
CA LEU A 24 2.12 -12.93 -11.76
C LEU A 24 1.16 -13.99 -12.34
N GLY A 25 0.44 -14.70 -11.49
CA GLY A 25 -0.47 -15.75 -11.91
C GLY A 25 -0.86 -16.60 -10.73
N TRP A 26 -1.58 -17.70 -10.99
CA TRP A 26 -1.91 -18.66 -9.95
C TRP A 26 -0.69 -19.51 -9.58
N ASP A 27 -0.16 -20.25 -10.54
CA ASP A 27 0.96 -21.19 -10.43
C ASP A 27 2.04 -20.96 -11.49
N ASP A 28 1.64 -20.51 -12.69
CA ASP A 28 2.54 -20.09 -13.76
C ASP A 28 2.68 -18.55 -13.80
N PRO A 29 3.91 -17.99 -13.75
CA PRO A 29 4.13 -16.55 -13.90
C PRO A 29 3.90 -16.00 -15.32
N GLU A 30 3.89 -16.81 -16.37
CA GLU A 30 3.64 -16.37 -17.76
C GLU A 30 2.21 -15.80 -17.94
N HIS A 31 1.26 -16.24 -17.11
CA HIS A 31 -0.10 -15.70 -17.09
C HIS A 31 -0.15 -14.19 -16.78
N CYS A 32 0.93 -13.59 -16.29
CA CYS A 32 0.98 -12.16 -15.99
C CYS A 32 0.75 -11.30 -17.23
N PHE A 33 1.16 -11.79 -18.41
CA PHE A 33 1.02 -11.08 -19.66
C PHE A 33 -0.45 -10.93 -20.07
N GLU A 34 -1.22 -12.02 -20.01
CA GLU A 34 -2.67 -12.00 -20.27
C GLU A 34 -3.43 -11.19 -19.21
N ILE A 35 -3.02 -11.32 -17.94
CA ILE A 35 -3.64 -10.55 -16.84
C ILE A 35 -3.43 -9.05 -17.04
N ALA A 36 -2.20 -8.63 -17.35
CA ALA A 36 -1.86 -7.22 -17.53
C ALA A 36 -2.52 -6.61 -18.76
N ASP A 37 -2.56 -7.35 -19.88
CA ASP A 37 -3.27 -6.95 -21.08
C ASP A 37 -4.78 -6.78 -20.81
N ALA A 38 -5.40 -7.74 -20.11
CA ALA A 38 -6.80 -7.65 -19.70
C ALA A 38 -7.09 -6.43 -18.80
N VAL A 39 -6.19 -6.11 -17.86
CA VAL A 39 -6.30 -4.93 -17.00
C VAL A 39 -6.17 -3.63 -17.80
N ALA A 40 -5.21 -3.58 -18.72
CA ALA A 40 -4.94 -2.43 -19.58
C ALA A 40 -6.13 -2.13 -20.50
N GLN A 41 -6.63 -3.15 -21.21
CA GLN A 41 -7.78 -3.01 -22.12
C GLN A 41 -9.08 -2.65 -21.40
N ALA A 42 -9.22 -3.04 -20.13
CA ALA A 42 -10.38 -2.70 -19.30
C ALA A 42 -10.38 -1.24 -18.81
N GLY A 43 -9.31 -0.49 -19.07
CA GLY A 43 -9.23 0.94 -18.74
C GLY A 43 -8.79 1.24 -17.30
N ALA A 44 -7.99 0.37 -16.69
CA ALA A 44 -7.32 0.73 -15.43
C ALA A 44 -6.26 1.81 -15.66
N ASP A 45 -6.15 2.74 -14.70
CA ASP A 45 -5.21 3.86 -14.74
C ASP A 45 -3.79 3.45 -14.32
N GLU A 46 -3.67 2.45 -13.44
CA GLU A 46 -2.39 1.90 -12.99
C GLU A 46 -2.53 0.43 -12.58
N ILE A 47 -1.41 -0.30 -12.64
CA ILE A 47 -1.32 -1.69 -12.20
C ILE A 47 -0.18 -1.88 -11.19
N VAL A 48 -0.50 -2.53 -10.07
CA VAL A 48 0.47 -2.95 -9.07
C VAL A 48 0.73 -4.45 -9.25
N VAL A 49 1.97 -4.82 -9.51
CA VAL A 49 2.35 -6.22 -9.73
C VAL A 49 3.19 -6.73 -8.57
N HIS A 50 2.66 -7.69 -7.83
CA HIS A 50 3.43 -8.49 -6.89
C HIS A 50 4.16 -9.57 -7.67
N ALA A 51 5.50 -9.52 -7.72
CA ALA A 51 6.35 -10.38 -8.56
C ALA A 51 6.46 -11.84 -8.06
N ARG A 52 5.35 -12.47 -7.69
CA ARG A 52 5.21 -13.88 -7.32
C ARG A 52 3.89 -14.42 -7.85
N THR A 53 3.83 -15.72 -8.08
CA THR A 53 2.56 -16.41 -8.31
C THR A 53 1.80 -16.54 -6.99
N LYS A 54 0.54 -16.96 -7.01
CA LYS A 54 -0.20 -17.26 -5.79
C LYS A 54 0.42 -18.44 -5.04
N THR A 55 0.84 -19.50 -5.74
CA THR A 55 1.41 -20.71 -5.14
C THR A 55 2.77 -20.51 -4.49
N ASP A 56 3.57 -19.56 -4.99
CA ASP A 56 4.83 -19.12 -4.34
C ASP A 56 4.60 -18.61 -2.89
N GLY A 57 3.39 -18.12 -2.61
CA GLY A 57 3.03 -17.58 -1.29
C GLY A 57 3.88 -16.37 -0.92
N TYR A 58 4.64 -16.49 0.18
CA TYR A 58 5.50 -15.45 0.73
C TYR A 58 6.98 -15.84 0.82
N LYS A 59 7.38 -16.91 0.12
CA LYS A 59 8.79 -17.33 0.03
C LYS A 59 9.62 -16.21 -0.62
N ALA A 60 10.76 -15.87 -0.03
CA ALA A 60 11.57 -14.72 -0.43
C ALA A 60 12.38 -15.00 -1.71
N ASP A 61 12.93 -16.21 -1.81
CA ASP A 61 13.66 -16.75 -2.97
C ASP A 61 12.79 -16.88 -4.23
N ALA A 62 11.47 -16.92 -4.08
CA ALA A 62 10.54 -17.03 -5.20
C ALA A 62 10.21 -15.70 -5.91
N ILE A 63 10.84 -14.57 -5.54
CA ILE A 63 10.59 -13.26 -6.15
C ILE A 63 11.14 -13.18 -7.58
N LYS A 64 10.34 -12.71 -8.55
CA LYS A 64 10.66 -12.71 -9.99
C LYS A 64 10.45 -11.34 -10.62
N TRP A 65 11.26 -10.35 -10.22
CA TRP A 65 11.13 -8.97 -10.70
C TRP A 65 11.28 -8.81 -12.22
N ASP A 66 12.00 -9.72 -12.90
CA ASP A 66 12.17 -9.69 -14.36
C ASP A 66 10.85 -9.71 -15.14
N TYR A 67 9.80 -10.35 -14.62
CA TYR A 67 8.49 -10.33 -15.27
C TYR A 67 7.89 -8.92 -15.32
N ILE A 68 8.15 -8.09 -14.30
CA ILE A 68 7.68 -6.69 -14.29
C ILE A 68 8.38 -5.89 -15.40
N ARG A 69 9.69 -6.09 -15.59
CA ARG A 69 10.43 -5.48 -16.71
C ARG A 69 9.83 -5.86 -18.06
N GLN A 70 9.52 -7.14 -18.25
CA GLN A 70 8.88 -7.62 -19.48
C GLN A 70 7.49 -7.02 -19.68
N LEU A 71 6.72 -6.86 -18.60
CA LEU A 71 5.40 -6.21 -18.63
C LEU A 71 5.48 -4.73 -19.01
N LYS A 72 6.47 -3.98 -18.49
CA LYS A 72 6.69 -2.57 -18.85
C LYS A 72 6.94 -2.37 -20.36
N ALA A 73 7.47 -3.38 -21.05
CA ALA A 73 7.66 -3.33 -22.50
C ALA A 73 6.39 -3.63 -23.30
N LYS A 74 5.34 -4.17 -22.66
CA LYS A 74 4.10 -4.64 -23.33
C LYS A 74 2.91 -3.71 -23.11
N ILE A 75 2.84 -3.01 -21.98
CA ILE A 75 1.72 -2.11 -21.66
C ILE A 75 2.22 -0.70 -21.36
N SER A 76 1.42 0.31 -21.71
CA SER A 76 1.75 1.73 -21.51
C SER A 76 1.35 2.26 -20.13
N GLN A 77 0.44 1.58 -19.43
CA GLN A 77 -0.03 1.97 -18.11
C GLN A 77 1.13 1.94 -17.10
N PRO A 78 1.17 2.88 -16.14
CA PRO A 78 2.12 2.85 -15.03
C PRO A 78 2.08 1.52 -14.27
N ILE A 79 3.25 0.89 -14.12
CA ILE A 79 3.42 -0.34 -13.35
C ILE A 79 4.17 -0.05 -12.05
N ILE A 80 3.52 -0.34 -10.92
CA ILE A 80 4.08 -0.25 -9.58
C ILE A 80 4.61 -1.63 -9.16
N ALA A 81 5.91 -1.74 -8.92
CA ALA A 81 6.54 -2.98 -8.51
C ALA A 81 6.31 -3.28 -7.03
N ASN A 82 6.04 -4.54 -6.69
CA ASN A 82 5.78 -4.98 -5.32
C ASN A 82 6.43 -6.33 -5.02
N GLY A 83 6.99 -6.44 -3.80
CA GLY A 83 7.49 -7.69 -3.22
C GLY A 83 8.97 -7.65 -2.89
N GLU A 84 9.31 -8.19 -1.71
CA GLU A 84 10.68 -8.31 -1.18
C GLU A 84 11.50 -7.01 -1.16
N ILE A 85 10.88 -5.90 -0.73
CA ILE A 85 11.57 -4.64 -0.48
C ILE A 85 11.64 -4.43 1.04
N TRP A 86 12.83 -4.60 1.61
CA TRP A 86 13.07 -4.51 3.06
C TRP A 86 14.09 -3.45 3.44
N THR A 87 15.00 -3.11 2.53
CA THR A 87 16.06 -2.11 2.74
C THR A 87 16.11 -1.09 1.61
N TYR A 88 16.98 -0.09 1.74
CA TYR A 88 17.29 0.85 0.66
C TYR A 88 17.79 0.11 -0.59
N GLU A 89 18.73 -0.82 -0.41
CA GLU A 89 19.36 -1.61 -1.48
C GLU A 89 18.35 -2.47 -2.22
N ASP A 90 17.41 -3.13 -1.50
CA ASP A 90 16.33 -3.88 -2.15
C ASP A 90 15.47 -2.97 -3.03
N GLY A 91 15.16 -1.76 -2.55
CA GLY A 91 14.39 -0.78 -3.31
C GLY A 91 15.11 -0.34 -4.58
N GLN A 92 16.40 0.02 -4.48
CA GLN A 92 17.21 0.40 -5.64
C GLN A 92 17.32 -0.75 -6.64
N ARG A 93 17.63 -1.97 -6.16
CA ARG A 93 17.72 -3.17 -7.00
C ARG A 93 16.40 -3.49 -7.68
N CYS A 94 15.27 -3.33 -7.00
CA CYS A 94 13.95 -3.53 -7.59
C CYS A 94 13.70 -2.53 -8.73
N MET A 95 13.98 -1.25 -8.53
CA MET A 95 13.83 -0.23 -9.58
C MET A 95 14.75 -0.50 -10.77
N GLU A 96 16.00 -0.89 -10.52
CA GLU A 96 16.97 -1.23 -11.56
C GLU A 96 16.50 -2.43 -12.41
N VAL A 97 16.12 -3.54 -11.77
CA VAL A 97 15.71 -4.77 -12.46
C VAL A 97 14.40 -4.57 -13.20
N THR A 98 13.41 -3.94 -12.57
CA THR A 98 12.06 -3.78 -13.15
C THR A 98 11.98 -2.63 -14.15
N GLY A 99 12.86 -1.64 -14.01
CA GLY A 99 12.73 -0.34 -14.65
C GLY A 99 11.54 0.47 -14.12
N SER A 100 10.81 0.03 -13.09
CA SER A 100 9.66 0.76 -12.54
C SER A 100 10.12 2.00 -11.77
N ASP A 101 9.45 3.12 -12.01
CA ASP A 101 9.67 4.39 -11.30
C ASP A 101 9.08 4.38 -9.88
N ALA A 102 8.52 3.23 -9.48
CA ALA A 102 7.31 3.09 -8.70
C ALA A 102 7.37 1.84 -7.81
N LEU A 103 7.41 1.99 -6.50
CA LEU A 103 7.45 0.85 -5.58
C LEU A 103 6.29 0.87 -4.57
N MET A 104 5.72 -0.30 -4.32
CA MET A 104 4.82 -0.54 -3.19
C MET A 104 5.53 -1.39 -2.13
N VAL A 105 5.74 -0.80 -0.95
CA VAL A 105 6.26 -1.49 0.23
C VAL A 105 5.11 -1.92 1.16
N CYS A 106 5.24 -3.11 1.77
CA CYS A 106 4.20 -3.65 2.65
C CYS A 106 4.80 -4.18 3.95
N ARG A 107 5.16 -5.47 4.03
CA ARG A 107 5.69 -6.07 5.26
C ARG A 107 6.93 -5.34 5.80
N GLY A 108 7.83 -4.90 4.91
CA GLY A 108 8.98 -4.10 5.31
C GLY A 108 8.60 -2.79 6.01
N ALA A 109 7.49 -2.15 5.63
CA ALA A 109 7.04 -0.93 6.29
C ALA A 109 6.46 -1.16 7.69
N ILE A 110 6.07 -2.39 8.03
CA ILE A 110 5.70 -2.75 9.41
C ILE A 110 6.96 -3.06 10.23
N ASN A 111 7.94 -3.73 9.64
CA ASN A 111 9.22 -4.02 10.31
C ASN A 111 10.04 -2.75 10.57
N LEU A 112 10.00 -1.80 9.63
CA LEU A 112 10.68 -0.53 9.72
C LEU A 112 9.68 0.59 9.34
N PRO A 113 9.06 1.26 10.33
CA PRO A 113 7.97 2.21 10.09
C PRO A 113 8.30 3.35 9.11
N ASN A 114 9.57 3.75 9.02
CA ASN A 114 10.04 4.77 8.08
C ASN A 114 10.63 4.20 6.77
N LEU A 115 10.43 2.92 6.45
CA LEU A 115 11.05 2.26 5.27
C LEU A 115 10.82 3.04 3.96
N GLY A 116 9.64 3.64 3.77
CA GLY A 116 9.38 4.46 2.57
C GLY A 116 10.37 5.62 2.41
N ASN A 117 10.75 6.27 3.51
CA ASN A 117 11.76 7.33 3.50
C ASN A 117 13.17 6.76 3.35
N VAL A 118 13.45 5.60 3.94
CA VAL A 118 14.72 4.89 3.76
C VAL A 118 14.95 4.56 2.28
N VAL A 119 13.98 3.90 1.64
CA VAL A 119 14.06 3.54 0.21
C VAL A 119 14.19 4.76 -0.70
N LYS A 120 13.46 5.85 -0.41
CA LYS A 120 13.39 7.01 -1.29
C LYS A 120 14.55 8.00 -1.11
N HIS A 121 15.01 8.18 0.12
CA HIS A 121 15.92 9.26 0.51
C HIS A 121 17.18 8.78 1.22
N ASN A 122 17.35 7.46 1.37
CA ASN A 122 18.44 6.86 2.15
C ASN A 122 18.52 7.43 3.58
N HIS A 123 17.36 7.69 4.18
CA HIS A 123 17.31 8.13 5.58
C HIS A 123 17.78 7.03 6.51
N ALA A 124 18.29 7.42 7.68
CA ALA A 124 18.57 6.49 8.76
C ALA A 124 17.30 5.72 9.16
N HIS A 125 17.47 4.49 9.61
CA HIS A 125 16.39 3.70 10.18
C HIS A 125 15.82 4.45 11.40
N MET A 126 14.49 4.39 11.56
CA MET A 126 13.85 4.92 12.76
C MET A 126 14.43 4.21 13.99
N ASP A 127 14.95 4.99 14.94
CA ASP A 127 15.43 4.43 16.19
C ASP A 127 14.27 3.87 17.03
N TRP A 128 14.64 3.08 18.04
CA TRP A 128 13.66 2.39 18.87
C TRP A 128 12.80 3.35 19.70
N GLU A 129 13.34 4.50 20.10
CA GLU A 129 12.61 5.50 20.90
C GLU A 129 11.43 6.06 20.10
N HIS A 130 11.65 6.45 18.85
CA HIS A 130 10.58 6.90 17.96
C HIS A 130 9.59 5.77 17.59
N VAL A 131 10.04 4.52 17.51
CA VAL A 131 9.13 3.37 17.34
C VAL A 131 8.22 3.22 18.57
N LEU A 132 8.77 3.33 19.78
CA LEU A 132 7.98 3.27 21.02
C LEU A 132 6.96 4.41 21.07
N GLU A 133 7.33 5.63 20.69
CA GLU A 133 6.40 6.75 20.59
C GLU A 133 5.25 6.46 19.62
N LEU A 134 5.54 5.87 18.46
CA LEU A 134 4.50 5.45 17.50
C LEU A 134 3.56 4.40 18.10
N LEU A 135 4.09 3.42 18.84
CA LEU A 135 3.28 2.37 19.48
C LEU A 135 2.41 2.93 20.61
N LEU A 136 2.95 3.81 21.46
CA LEU A 136 2.20 4.51 22.50
C LEU A 136 1.09 5.35 21.89
N LYS A 137 1.40 6.13 20.84
CA LYS A 137 0.40 6.88 20.07
C LYS A 137 -0.64 5.94 19.48
N TYR A 138 -0.22 4.81 18.91
CA TYR A 138 -1.13 3.83 18.33
C TYR A 138 -2.13 3.28 19.36
N SER A 139 -1.66 3.02 20.59
CA SER A 139 -2.51 2.51 21.69
C SER A 139 -3.64 3.46 22.11
N THR A 140 -3.54 4.75 21.75
CA THR A 140 -4.61 5.73 22.02
C THR A 140 -5.74 5.69 21.01
N TYR A 141 -5.60 4.99 19.88
CA TYR A 141 -6.65 4.89 18.88
C TYR A 141 -7.68 3.83 19.24
N GLU A 142 -8.95 4.21 19.23
CA GLU A 142 -10.06 3.27 19.33
C GLU A 142 -10.25 2.51 18.01
N ILE A 143 -10.32 1.19 18.09
CA ILE A 143 -10.69 0.34 16.96
C ILE A 143 -12.21 0.26 16.91
N LYS A 144 -12.83 0.95 15.95
CA LYS A 144 -14.27 0.82 15.70
C LYS A 144 -14.59 -0.48 14.95
N GLY A 145 -15.48 -1.30 15.52
CA GLY A 145 -16.01 -2.53 14.92
C GLY A 145 -15.71 -3.80 15.73
N ASP A 146 -16.31 -4.93 15.34
CA ASP A 146 -16.27 -6.22 16.08
C ASP A 146 -14.86 -6.81 16.27
N LYS A 147 -13.86 -6.30 15.56
CA LYS A 147 -12.46 -6.73 15.70
C LYS A 147 -11.73 -6.11 16.90
N GLY A 148 -12.37 -5.21 17.65
CA GLY A 148 -11.81 -4.55 18.84
C GLY A 148 -12.13 -5.24 20.18
N CYS A 149 -12.93 -6.31 20.20
CA CYS A 149 -13.33 -6.95 21.45
C CYS A 149 -12.29 -7.97 21.93
N THR A 150 -11.16 -7.49 22.45
CA THR A 150 -10.34 -8.33 23.35
C THR A 150 -11.09 -8.46 24.68
N THR A 151 -11.55 -9.67 24.94
CA THR A 151 -12.28 -10.13 26.11
C THR A 151 -11.84 -9.48 27.44
N ARG A 152 -12.74 -8.72 28.06
CA ARG A 152 -12.88 -8.71 29.53
C ARG A 152 -14.28 -9.20 29.87
N THR A 153 -14.31 -10.34 30.55
CA THR A 153 -15.50 -11.13 30.86
C THR A 153 -16.47 -10.48 31.84
N ALA A 154 -17.75 -10.76 31.60
CA ALA A 154 -18.86 -11.01 32.53
C ALA A 154 -19.36 -9.88 33.46
N SER A 155 -20.58 -9.39 33.20
CA SER A 155 -21.75 -9.73 34.04
C SER A 155 -23.05 -9.18 33.44
N SER A 156 -24.14 -9.84 33.79
CA SER A 156 -25.53 -9.72 33.36
C SER A 156 -26.17 -8.33 33.39
N SER A 157 -27.21 -8.22 32.55
CA SER A 157 -28.40 -7.36 32.64
C SER A 157 -28.24 -5.84 32.48
N GLY A 158 -28.87 -5.33 31.43
CA GLY A 158 -29.66 -4.10 31.50
C GLY A 158 -28.93 -2.77 31.29
N SER A 159 -29.44 -2.02 30.30
CA SER A 159 -29.17 -0.59 30.02
C SER A 159 -27.77 -0.23 29.50
N ARG A 160 -27.71 0.05 28.18
CA ARG A 160 -26.62 0.84 27.60
C ARG A 160 -26.91 2.32 27.84
N THR A 161 -26.50 2.83 28.98
CA THR A 161 -26.31 4.27 29.19
C THR A 161 -24.84 4.59 29.01
N CYS A 162 -24.47 5.08 27.82
CA CYS A 162 -23.19 5.74 27.61
C CYS A 162 -23.39 7.24 27.89
N ALA A 163 -23.16 7.66 29.13
CA ALA A 163 -23.18 9.08 29.52
C ALA A 163 -21.74 9.60 29.69
N MET A 164 -21.37 10.51 28.79
CA MET A 164 -20.62 11.79 28.89
C MET A 164 -19.47 11.91 29.93
N ASN A 165 -18.37 12.64 29.69
CA ASN A 165 -18.37 14.06 29.33
C ASN A 165 -16.96 14.65 29.02
N THR A 166 -16.94 15.70 28.20
CA THR A 166 -16.07 16.91 28.18
C THR A 166 -14.53 16.77 28.37
N HIS A 167 -13.66 17.24 27.47
CA HIS A 167 -13.54 18.63 27.01
C HIS A 167 -12.63 18.77 25.77
N ARG A 168 -12.89 19.83 25.02
CA ARG A 168 -12.31 20.24 23.74
C ARG A 168 -11.05 21.07 23.98
N LEU A 169 -9.93 20.79 23.31
CA LEU A 169 -8.93 21.81 22.99
C LEU A 169 -8.25 21.50 21.66
N LYS A 170 -8.65 22.30 20.66
CA LYS A 170 -8.06 22.42 19.33
C LYS A 170 -6.64 22.97 19.45
N ARG A 171 -5.64 22.33 18.81
CA ARG A 171 -4.47 23.03 18.25
C ARG A 171 -4.01 22.32 16.97
N CYS A 172 -4.28 22.95 15.84
CA CYS A 172 -3.54 22.73 14.61
C CYS A 172 -2.30 23.62 14.66
N PHE A 173 -1.11 23.07 14.45
CA PHE A 173 0.08 23.85 14.13
C PHE A 173 0.45 23.59 12.67
N PRO A 174 0.71 24.64 11.85
CA PRO A 174 1.20 24.48 10.50
C PRO A 174 2.72 24.32 10.52
N ILE A 175 3.25 23.38 9.75
CA ILE A 175 4.64 23.41 9.32
C ILE A 175 4.62 23.78 7.84
N SER A 176 4.98 25.03 7.54
CA SER A 176 5.27 25.51 6.20
C SER A 176 6.68 25.08 5.80
N ALA A 177 6.84 24.60 4.57
CA ALA A 177 8.13 24.52 3.88
C ALA A 177 7.98 25.06 2.45
N PRO A 178 8.98 25.79 1.92
CA PRO A 178 8.89 26.48 0.64
C PRO A 178 9.18 25.57 -0.56
N THR A 179 8.76 26.06 -1.73
CA THR A 179 8.74 25.46 -3.05
C THR A 179 10.12 25.36 -3.73
N THR A 180 10.34 24.35 -4.59
CA THR A 180 10.59 24.50 -6.06
C THR A 180 11.22 23.24 -6.71
N LYS A 181 10.39 22.49 -7.45
CA LYS A 181 10.61 21.67 -8.69
C LYS A 181 9.52 20.59 -8.74
N PRO A 182 9.00 20.21 -9.93
CA PRO A 182 7.83 19.35 -10.01
C PRO A 182 8.17 17.95 -9.47
N PRO A 183 7.51 17.45 -8.43
CA PRO A 183 7.81 16.11 -7.92
C PRO A 183 7.17 15.07 -8.84
N LEU A 184 7.95 14.02 -9.13
CA LEU A 184 7.43 12.70 -9.47
C LEU A 184 6.22 12.38 -8.58
N SER A 185 5.06 12.18 -9.19
CA SER A 185 3.80 11.98 -8.49
C SER A 185 3.76 10.58 -7.89
N TRP A 186 4.14 10.42 -6.62
CA TRP A 186 3.93 9.17 -5.88
C TRP A 186 2.83 9.37 -4.84
N ARG A 187 1.73 8.65 -5.04
CA ARG A 187 0.59 8.61 -4.12
C ARG A 187 0.87 7.57 -3.04
N PHE A 188 1.07 8.02 -1.80
CA PHE A 188 0.88 7.16 -0.63
C PHE A 188 -0.61 6.83 -0.55
N CYS A 189 -0.98 5.55 -0.53
CA CYS A 189 -2.35 5.12 -0.28
C CYS A 189 -2.71 5.38 1.20
N SER A 190 -2.98 6.64 1.50
CA SER A 190 -3.55 7.12 2.76
C SER A 190 -5.06 7.12 2.62
N LYS A 191 -5.75 6.22 3.32
CA LYS A 191 -7.22 6.31 3.48
C LYS A 191 -7.52 7.53 4.33
N HIS A 192 -7.78 8.67 3.69
CA HIS A 192 -8.51 9.77 4.29
C HIS A 192 -9.79 9.99 3.49
N SER A 193 -10.79 9.14 3.75
CA SER A 193 -12.18 9.49 3.46
C SER A 193 -12.63 10.47 4.54
N LYS A 194 -12.72 11.75 4.19
CA LYS A 194 -13.63 12.66 4.89
C LYS A 194 -15.02 12.44 4.29
N ILE A 195 -15.97 12.07 5.15
CA ILE A 195 -17.38 12.39 4.98
C ILE A 195 -17.53 13.91 4.99
#